data_AF-V2YGL7-F1
#
_entry.id   AF-V2YGL7-F1
#
_cell.length_a   1.000
_cell.length_b   1.000
_cell.length_c   1.000
_cell.angle_alpha   90.00
_cell.angle_beta   90.00
_cell.angle_gamma   90.00
#
_symmetry.space_group_name_H-M   'P 1'
#
loop_
_entity.id
_entity.type
_entity.pdbx_description
1 polymer ?
#
loop_
_entity_poly.entity_id
_entity_poly.type
_entity_poly.pdbx_seq_one_letter_code
_entity_poly.pdbx_strand_id
1 'polypeptide(L)'
;MNGLARYLYQFVLENRLDSLKSDKEYQKCIYEVNLQIERVEGDLAPEQRRELHKLIDQISVQNGIEGEHIFLAALALSRELHTLVQV
;
A
#
# COMPACT_ATOMS: atom_id res chain seq x y z
N MET A 1 8.66 -16.75 -4.99
CA MET A 1 7.20 -16.77 -4.79
C MET A 1 6.53 -17.67 -5.82
N ASN A 2 5.44 -18.32 -5.44
CA ASN A 2 4.48 -18.93 -6.34
C ASN A 2 3.55 -17.84 -6.91
N GLY A 3 3.35 -17.81 -8.23
CA GLY A 3 2.61 -16.73 -8.90
C GLY A 3 1.19 -16.49 -8.36
N LEU A 4 0.56 -17.53 -7.79
CA LEU A 4 -0.77 -17.45 -7.19
C LEU A 4 -0.86 -16.46 -6.02
N ALA A 5 0.15 -16.38 -5.15
CA ALA A 5 0.11 -15.49 -3.98
C ALA A 5 0.17 -14.01 -4.41
N ARG A 6 0.96 -13.72 -5.44
CA ARG A 6 1.03 -12.38 -6.04
C ARG A 6 -0.29 -11.96 -6.68
N TYR A 7 -0.94 -12.87 -7.42
CA TYR A 7 -2.26 -12.60 -8.00
C TYR A 7 -3.34 -12.38 -6.93
N LEU A 8 -3.30 -13.13 -5.83
CA LEU A 8 -4.22 -12.92 -4.71
C LEU A 8 -4.00 -11.57 -4.01
N TYR A 9 -2.74 -11.19 -3.78
CA TYR A 9 -2.41 -9.87 -3.23
C TYR A 9 -2.93 -8.75 -4.13
N GLN A 10 -2.65 -8.83 -5.43
CA GLN A 10 -3.14 -7.84 -6.41
C GLN A 10 -4.67 -7.79 -6.48
N PHE A 11 -5.34 -8.93 -6.46
CA PHE A 11 -6.80 -9.00 -6.45
C PHE A 11 -7.41 -8.31 -5.22
N VAL A 12 -6.80 -8.49 -4.04
CA VAL A 12 -7.24 -7.81 -2.80
C VAL A 12 -7.05 -6.30 -2.92
N LEU A 13 -5.90 -5.85 -3.45
CA LEU A 13 -5.63 -4.44 -3.71
C LEU A 13 -6.64 -3.81 -4.69
N GLU A 14 -7.09 -4.55 -5.69
CA GLU A 14 -8.03 -4.03 -6.69
C GLU A 14 -9.49 -4.08 -6.19
N ASN A 15 -9.91 -5.13 -5.49
CA ASN A 15 -11.32 -5.39 -5.23
C ASN A 15 -11.79 -5.05 -3.80
N ARG A 16 -10.92 -5.11 -2.79
CA ARG A 16 -11.29 -4.80 -1.39
C ARG A 16 -11.00 -3.35 -1.02
N LEU A 17 -9.99 -2.76 -1.65
CA LEU A 17 -9.55 -1.38 -1.44
C LEU A 17 -10.45 -0.34 -2.12
N ASP A 18 -11.32 -0.74 -3.07
CA ASP A 18 -12.36 0.15 -3.61
C ASP A 18 -13.37 0.59 -2.54
N SER A 19 -13.66 -0.26 -1.56
CA SER A 19 -14.47 0.14 -0.39
C SER A 19 -13.75 1.18 0.48
N LEU A 20 -12.43 1.08 0.59
CA LEU A 20 -11.58 2.01 1.33
C LEU A 20 -11.54 3.39 0.65
N LYS A 21 -11.51 3.44 -0.69
CA LYS A 21 -11.61 4.70 -1.44
C LYS A 21 -12.92 5.45 -1.21
N SER A 22 -13.95 4.75 -0.75
CA SER A 22 -15.26 5.32 -0.41
C SER A 22 -15.34 5.81 1.04
N ASP A 23 -14.35 5.49 1.86
CA ASP A 23 -14.29 5.87 3.26
C ASP A 23 -13.94 7.37 3.39
N LYS A 24 -14.73 8.08 4.20
CA LYS A 24 -14.59 9.54 4.36
C LYS A 24 -13.32 9.95 5.09
N GLU A 25 -12.86 9.16 6.06
CA GLU A 25 -11.61 9.43 6.77
C GLU A 25 -10.42 9.17 5.85
N TYR A 26 -10.49 8.10 5.07
CA TYR A 26 -9.49 7.81 4.05
C TYR A 26 -9.40 8.93 3.01
N GLN A 27 -10.53 9.38 2.45
CA GLN A 27 -10.54 10.49 1.49
C GLN A 27 -10.01 11.79 2.08
N LYS A 28 -10.35 12.10 3.34
CA LYS A 28 -9.84 13.29 4.03
C LYS A 28 -8.33 13.23 4.21
N CYS A 29 -7.81 12.07 4.62
CA CYS A 29 -6.37 11.84 4.75
C CYS A 29 -5.65 12.04 3.41
N ILE A 30 -6.17 11.43 2.33
CA ILE A 30 -5.60 11.60 0.98
C ILE A 30 -5.62 13.07 0.55
N TYR A 31 -6.70 13.80 0.83
CA TYR A 31 -6.79 15.23 0.52
C TYR A 31 -5.73 16.04 1.28
N GLU A 32 -5.57 15.81 2.58
CA GLU A 32 -4.57 16.50 3.41
C GLU A 32 -3.14 16.20 2.93
N VAL A 33 -2.84 14.95 2.57
CA VAL A 33 -1.55 14.54 2.00
C VAL A 33 -1.28 15.24 0.66
N ASN A 34 -2.26 15.27 -0.25
CA ASN A 34 -2.09 15.94 -1.54
C ASN A 34 -1.85 17.44 -1.37
N LEU A 35 -2.59 18.09 -0.46
CA LEU A 35 -2.39 19.51 -0.15
C LEU A 35 -0.99 19.78 0.40
N GLN A 36 -0.45 18.86 1.21
CA GLN A 36 0.91 18.97 1.72
C GLN A 36 1.95 18.77 0.62
N ILE A 37 1.74 17.82 -0.31
CA ILE A 37 2.61 17.61 -1.47
C ILE A 37 2.66 18.88 -2.32
N GLU A 38 1.51 19.47 -2.67
CA GLU A 38 1.46 20.70 -3.48
C GLU A 38 2.23 21.86 -2.83
N ARG A 39 2.09 22.04 -1.51
CA ARG A 39 2.83 23.07 -0.76
C ARG A 39 4.34 22.83 -0.80
N VAL A 40 4.75 21.60 -0.52
CA VAL A 40 6.17 21.22 -0.50
C VAL A 40 6.78 21.34 -1.90
N GLU A 41 6.08 20.86 -2.93
CA GLU A 41 6.57 20.95 -4.31
C GLU A 41 6.61 22.38 -4.82
N GLY A 42 5.70 23.26 -4.41
CA GLY A 42 5.68 24.67 -4.79
C GLY A 42 6.91 25.46 -4.32
N ASP A 43 7.45 25.11 -3.15
CA ASP A 43 8.59 25.79 -2.53
C ASP A 43 9.96 25.18 -2.89
N LEU A 44 9.98 24.02 -3.55
CA LEU A 44 11.20 23.29 -3.89
C LEU A 44 11.79 23.69 -5.24
N ALA A 45 13.13 23.79 -5.28
CA ALA A 45 13.86 23.91 -6.54
C ALA A 45 13.71 22.61 -7.38
N PRO A 46 13.84 22.67 -8.72
CA PRO A 46 13.66 21.52 -9.61
C PRO A 46 14.51 20.30 -9.23
N GLU A 47 15.75 20.52 -8.81
CA GLU A 47 16.67 19.44 -8.41
C GLU A 47 16.22 18.78 -7.10
N GLN A 48 15.73 19.58 -6.14
CA GLN A 48 15.24 19.06 -4.86
C GLN A 48 13.92 18.32 -5.03
N ARG A 49 13.03 18.80 -5.91
CA ARG A 49 11.80 18.08 -6.30
C ARG A 49 12.13 16.72 -6.90
N ARG A 50 13.14 16.65 -7.78
CA ARG A 50 13.57 15.39 -8.39
C ARG A 50 14.11 14.39 -7.37
N GLU A 51 14.96 14.83 -6.44
CA GLU A 51 15.48 13.93 -5.40
C GLU A 51 14.39 13.52 -4.40
N LEU A 52 13.42 14.40 -4.10
CA LEU A 52 12.25 14.05 -3.30
C LEU A 52 11.40 12.97 -3.97
N HIS A 53 11.11 13.07 -5.27
CA HIS A 53 10.38 12.03 -6.00
C HIS A 53 11.08 10.68 -5.95
N LYS A 54 12.40 10.65 -6.15
CA LYS A 54 13.18 9.40 -6.04
C LYS A 54 13.09 8.78 -4.64
N LEU A 55 13.13 9.58 -3.59
CA LEU A 55 12.99 9.09 -2.22
C LEU A 55 11.58 8.53 -1.97
N ILE A 56 10.54 9.21 -2.45
CA ILE A 56 9.15 8.73 -2.37
C ILE A 56 8.99 7.39 -3.11
N ASP A 57 9.57 7.27 -4.31
CA ASP A 57 9.52 6.03 -5.09
C ASP A 57 10.21 4.88 -4.34
N GLN A 58 11.39 5.13 -3.77
CA GLN A 58 12.12 4.13 -2.98
C GLN A 58 11.34 3.66 -1.75
N ILE A 59 10.76 4.60 -1.00
CA ILE A 59 9.92 4.29 0.17
C ILE A 59 8.67 3.52 -0.27
N SER A 60 8.05 3.88 -1.39
CA SER A 60 6.87 3.21 -1.91
C SER A 60 7.16 1.76 -2.29
N VAL A 61 8.31 1.51 -2.93
CA VAL A 61 8.78 0.14 -3.25
C VAL A 61 9.04 -0.65 -1.98
N GLN A 62 9.71 -0.07 -0.99
CA GLN A 62 9.95 -0.72 0.30
C GLN A 62 8.63 -1.09 1.00
N ASN A 63 7.70 -0.15 1.11
CA ASN A 63 6.38 -0.37 1.71
C ASN A 63 5.59 -1.45 0.96
N GLY A 64 5.71 -1.51 -0.37
CA GLY A 64 5.10 -2.57 -1.18
C GLY A 64 5.63 -3.97 -0.83
N ILE A 65 6.95 -4.09 -0.68
CA ILE A 65 7.61 -5.35 -0.27
C ILE A 65 7.18 -5.75 1.15
N GLU A 66 7.21 -4.81 2.10
CA GLU A 66 6.78 -5.07 3.48
C GLU A 66 5.30 -5.48 3.55
N GLY A 67 4.43 -4.78 2.83
CA GLY A 67 3.00 -5.11 2.73
C GLY A 67 2.75 -6.51 2.16
N GLU A 68 3.53 -6.91 1.15
CA GLU A 68 3.46 -8.26 0.60
C GLU A 68 3.86 -9.33 1.62
N HIS A 69 4.94 -9.10 2.39
CA HIS A 69 5.35 -10.01 3.45
C HIS A 69 4.29 -10.15 4.55
N ILE A 70 3.67 -9.04 4.96
CA ILE A 70 2.56 -9.04 5.94
C ILE A 70 1.37 -9.84 5.40
N PHE A 71 0.99 -9.61 4.13
CA PHE A 71 -0.10 -10.36 3.50
C PHE A 71 0.18 -11.87 3.48
N LEU A 72 1.40 -12.27 3.13
CA LEU A 72 1.79 -13.68 3.12
C LEU A 72 1.73 -14.31 4.51
N ALA A 73 2.18 -13.60 5.54
CA ALA A 73 2.10 -14.05 6.92
C ALA A 73 0.63 -14.22 7.37
N ALA A 74 -0.23 -13.24 7.07
CA ALA A 74 -1.66 -13.33 7.37
C ALA A 74 -2.35 -14.46 6.60
N LEU A 75 -1.99 -14.68 5.33
CA LEU A 75 -2.51 -15.78 4.52
C LEU A 75 -2.10 -17.15 5.05
N ALA A 76 -0.85 -17.30 5.49
CA ALA A 76 -0.37 -18.52 6.12
C ALA A 76 -1.13 -18.80 7.42
N LEU A 77 -1.24 -17.80 8.31
CA LEU A 77 -2.00 -17.91 9.55
C LEU A 77 -3.46 -18.28 9.30
N SER A 78 -4.13 -17.63 8.34
CA SER A 78 -5.52 -17.94 7.99
C SER A 78 -5.69 -19.39 7.51
N ARG A 79 -4.71 -19.94 6.78
CA ARG A 79 -4.74 -21.34 6.34
C ARG A 79 -4.58 -22.28 7.52
N GLU A 80 -3.60 -22.03 8.38
CA GLU A 80 -3.35 -22.82 9.60
C GLU A 80 -4.60 -22.89 10.49
N LEU A 81 -5.22 -21.73 10.76
CA LEU A 81 -6.47 -21.63 11.51
C LEU A 81 -7.62 -22.38 10.85
N HIS A 82 -7.73 -22.33 9.52
CA HIS A 82 -8.76 -23.08 8.79
C HIS A 82 -8.59 -24.60 8.97
N THR A 83 -7.36 -25.10 8.88
CA THR A 83 -7.04 -26.51 9.18
C THR A 83 -7.41 -26.89 10.62
N LEU A 84 -7.13 -26.02 11.60
CA LEU A 84 -7.43 -26.26 13.01
C LEU A 84 -8.93 -26.32 13.31
N VAL A 85 -9.76 -25.57 12.59
CA VAL A 85 -11.23 -25.55 12.76
C VAL A 85 -11.91 -26.71 12.03
N GLN A 86 -11.24 -27.35 11.08
CA GLN A 86 -11.74 -28.53 10.35
C GLN A 86 -11.39 -29.87 11.01
N VAL A 87 -10.65 -29.86 12.12
CA VAL A 87 -10.36 -31.02 13.00
C VAL A 87 -11.41 -31.08 14.10
#